data_AF-A0A1Y4W958-F1
#
_entry.id   AF-A0A1Y4W958-F1
#
_cell.length_a   1.000
_cell.length_b   1.000
_cell.length_c   1.000
_cell.angle_alpha   90.00
_cell.angle_beta   90.00
_cell.angle_gamma   90.00
#
_symmetry.space_group_name_H-M   'P 1'
#
loop_
_entity.id
_entity.type
_entity.pdbx_description
1 polymer ?
#
loop_
_entity_poly.entity_id
_entity_poly.type
_entity_poly.pdbx_seq_one_letter_code
_entity_poly.pdbx_strand_id
1 'polypeptide(L)'
;MWKLLGAILLASGCGWIGFQASAELGRRVRALQAMTQGLGLLEQELELDSPPLPQLMERLAQRSREPARTLFQGCGEALERLEWEDFSQSWRRLVEGLEVLGEEDAMCLLPLGDTLGRCDWEEQKRVVSGVRHELSQLLLQAQQLRRSQGRVYQALGLSGGAFFVILLL
;
A
#
# COMPACT_ATOMS: atom_id res chain seq x y z
N MET A 1 -44.02 15.54 4.48
CA MET A 1 -43.28 15.41 3.21
C MET A 1 -41.82 15.84 3.35
N TRP A 2 -41.50 17.05 3.82
CA TRP A 2 -40.11 17.53 4.02
C TRP A 2 -39.23 16.69 4.98
N LYS A 3 -39.83 16.05 5.98
CA LYS A 3 -39.11 15.19 6.95
C LYS A 3 -38.50 13.93 6.32
N LEU A 4 -39.18 13.34 5.31
CA LEU A 4 -38.66 12.18 4.57
C LEU A 4 -37.49 12.59 3.66
N LEU A 5 -37.59 13.76 3.04
CA LEU A 5 -36.53 14.30 2.19
C LEU A 5 -35.26 14.59 3.00
N GLY A 6 -35.39 15.16 4.20
CA GLY A 6 -34.26 15.41 5.11
C GLY A 6 -33.62 14.13 5.65
N ALA A 7 -34.42 13.10 5.95
CA ALA A 7 -33.92 11.81 6.41
C ALA A 7 -33.16 11.06 5.31
N ILE A 8 -33.63 11.11 4.06
CA ILE A 8 -32.95 10.55 2.89
C ILE A 8 -31.64 11.30 2.62
N LEU A 9 -31.64 12.64 2.74
CA LEU A 9 -30.44 13.45 2.54
C LEU A 9 -29.34 13.10 3.57
N LEU A 10 -29.72 12.99 4.86
CA LEU A 10 -28.79 12.61 5.94
C LEU A 10 -28.26 11.18 5.77
N ALA A 11 -29.12 10.22 5.41
CA ALA A 11 -28.71 8.84 5.16
C ALA A 11 -27.77 8.74 3.95
N SER A 12 -28.03 9.48 2.87
CA SER A 12 -27.20 9.51 1.67
C SER A 12 -25.83 10.17 1.92
N GLY A 13 -25.77 11.24 2.73
CA GLY A 13 -24.52 11.92 3.08
C GLY A 13 -23.58 11.04 3.92
N CYS A 14 -24.11 10.38 4.95
CA CYS A 14 -23.33 9.44 5.77
C CYS A 14 -22.90 8.19 4.98
N GLY A 15 -23.77 7.71 4.08
CA GLY A 15 -23.45 6.58 3.19
C GLY A 15 -22.32 6.92 2.19
N TRP A 16 -22.30 8.14 1.65
CA TRP A 16 -21.27 8.58 0.71
C TRP A 16 -19.88 8.69 1.34
N ILE A 17 -19.80 9.27 2.55
CA ILE A 17 -18.54 9.37 3.31
C ILE A 17 -18.03 7.98 3.67
N GLY A 18 -18.93 7.07 4.05
CA GLY A 18 -18.55 5.70 4.38
C GLY A 18 -18.08 4.86 3.19
N PHE A 19 -18.68 5.08 2.02
CA PHE A 19 -18.26 4.43 0.77
C PHE A 19 -16.87 4.89 0.33
N GLN A 20 -16.59 6.19 0.41
CA GLN A 20 -15.28 6.77 0.11
C GLN A 20 -14.18 6.20 1.03
N ALA A 21 -14.43 6.14 2.34
CA ALA A 21 -13.49 5.58 3.30
C ALA A 21 -13.21 4.08 3.04
N SER A 22 -14.25 3.32 2.68
CA SER A 22 -14.10 1.89 2.32
C SER A 22 -13.31 1.69 1.02
N ALA A 23 -13.52 2.57 0.03
CA ALA A 23 -12.79 2.56 -1.23
C ALA A 23 -11.30 2.87 -1.03
N GLU A 24 -10.98 3.86 -0.18
CA GLU A 24 -9.62 4.23 0.16
C GLU A 24 -8.87 3.10 0.87
N LEU A 25 -9.51 2.49 1.88
CA LEU A 25 -8.96 1.33 2.56
C LEU A 25 -8.75 0.14 1.60
N GLY A 26 -9.63 -0.02 0.61
CA GLY A 26 -9.47 -0.98 -0.48
C GLY A 26 -8.28 -0.67 -1.39
N ARG A 27 -7.97 0.60 -1.66
CA ARG A 27 -6.79 1.03 -2.43
C ARG A 27 -5.51 0.73 -1.64
N ARG A 28 -5.43 1.15 -0.37
CA ARG A 28 -4.28 0.87 0.52
C ARG A 28 -3.97 -0.62 0.61
N VAL A 29 -4.98 -1.48 0.82
CA VAL A 29 -4.78 -2.95 0.86
C VAL A 29 -4.20 -3.49 -0.45
N ARG A 30 -4.67 -3.02 -1.60
CA ARG A 30 -4.12 -3.45 -2.90
C ARG A 30 -2.68 -2.97 -3.10
N ALA A 31 -2.39 -1.74 -2.68
CA ALA A 31 -1.04 -1.18 -2.77
C ALA A 31 -0.06 -1.95 -1.86
N LEU A 32 -0.42 -2.19 -0.61
CA LEU A 32 0.37 -3.03 0.31
C LEU A 32 0.60 -4.42 -0.25
N GLN A 33 -0.43 -5.06 -0.79
CA GLN A 33 -0.29 -6.39 -1.40
C GLN A 33 0.66 -6.37 -2.61
N ALA A 34 0.59 -5.35 -3.47
CA ALA A 34 1.51 -5.19 -4.58
C ALA A 34 2.96 -4.95 -4.10
N MET A 35 3.15 -4.20 -3.01
CA MET A 35 4.49 -3.96 -2.43
C MET A 35 5.07 -5.24 -1.85
N THR A 36 4.32 -5.94 -1.01
CA THR A 36 4.78 -7.19 -0.41
C THR A 36 5.13 -8.23 -1.49
N GLN A 37 4.36 -8.29 -2.57
CA GLN A 37 4.67 -9.14 -3.72
C GLN A 37 5.93 -8.69 -4.46
N GLY A 38 6.07 -7.39 -4.73
CA GLY A 38 7.26 -6.82 -5.37
C GLY A 38 8.54 -7.07 -4.58
N LEU A 39 8.51 -6.86 -3.25
CA LEU A 39 9.63 -7.17 -2.37
C LEU A 39 9.91 -8.67 -2.28
N GLY A 40 8.89 -9.51 -2.37
CA GLY A 40 9.07 -10.96 -2.48
C GLY A 40 9.80 -11.37 -3.76
N LEU A 41 9.53 -10.69 -4.89
CA LEU A 41 10.29 -10.90 -6.12
C LEU A 41 11.74 -10.43 -5.97
N LEU A 42 11.95 -9.27 -5.33
CA LEU A 42 13.30 -8.76 -5.04
C LEU A 42 14.11 -9.75 -4.19
N GLU A 43 13.51 -10.27 -3.11
CA GLU A 43 14.14 -11.28 -2.23
C GLU A 43 14.54 -12.54 -3.02
N GLN A 44 13.66 -13.04 -3.89
CA GLN A 44 13.94 -14.21 -4.74
C GLN A 44 15.09 -13.96 -5.72
N GLU A 45 15.13 -12.80 -6.36
CA GLU A 45 16.18 -12.49 -7.32
C GLU A 45 17.53 -12.25 -6.60
N LEU A 46 17.53 -11.66 -5.40
CA LEU A 46 18.73 -11.54 -4.57
C LEU A 46 19.29 -12.92 -4.12
N GLU A 47 18.44 -13.95 -4.02
CA GLU A 47 18.88 -15.33 -3.76
C GLU A 47 19.57 -16.00 -4.96
N LEU A 48 19.29 -15.55 -6.18
CA LEU A 48 19.68 -16.22 -7.42
C LEU A 48 21.01 -15.75 -8.01
N ASP A 49 21.86 -15.09 -7.23
CA ASP A 49 23.15 -14.50 -7.68
C ASP A 49 22.95 -13.59 -8.91
N SER A 50 22.22 -12.50 -8.66
CA SER A 50 21.54 -11.68 -9.68
C SER A 50 22.47 -10.81 -10.55
N PRO A 51 21.97 -10.35 -11.73
CA PRO A 51 22.64 -9.33 -12.55
C PRO A 51 22.83 -8.00 -11.80
N PRO A 52 23.60 -7.04 -12.37
CA PRO A 52 23.80 -5.71 -11.78
C PRO A 52 22.48 -5.07 -11.32
N LEU A 53 22.50 -4.42 -10.16
CA LEU A 53 21.32 -3.87 -9.48
C LEU A 53 20.36 -3.06 -10.38
N PRO A 54 20.81 -2.23 -11.35
CA PRO A 54 19.92 -1.54 -12.28
C PRO A 54 19.09 -2.49 -13.16
N GLN A 55 19.70 -3.56 -13.68
CA GLN A 55 19.02 -4.56 -14.51
C GLN A 55 18.03 -5.38 -13.69
N LEU A 56 18.36 -5.64 -12.42
CA LEU A 56 17.44 -6.26 -11.47
C LEU A 56 16.20 -5.38 -11.26
N MET A 57 16.38 -4.08 -11.02
CA MET A 57 15.26 -3.15 -10.85
C MET A 57 14.34 -3.11 -12.07
N GLU A 58 14.90 -3.12 -13.29
CA GLU A 58 14.10 -3.16 -14.52
C GLU A 58 13.25 -4.43 -14.64
N ARG A 59 13.85 -5.61 -14.35
CA ARG A 59 13.11 -6.89 -14.35
C ARG A 59 11.99 -6.91 -13.32
N LEU A 60 12.26 -6.37 -12.12
CA LEU A 60 11.26 -6.27 -11.05
C LEU A 60 10.13 -5.34 -11.44
N ALA A 61 10.43 -4.19 -12.06
CA ALA A 61 9.42 -3.26 -12.58
C ALA A 61 8.50 -3.89 -13.63
N GLN A 62 9.04 -4.76 -14.50
CA GLN A 62 8.25 -5.45 -15.52
C GLN A 62 7.32 -6.51 -14.92
N ARG A 63 7.72 -7.16 -13.82
CA ARG A 63 6.97 -8.24 -13.16
C ARG A 63 6.06 -7.76 -12.02
N SER A 64 6.22 -6.52 -11.59
CA SER A 64 5.47 -5.94 -10.47
C SER A 64 4.24 -5.17 -10.94
N ARG A 65 3.28 -5.01 -10.02
CA ARG A 65 2.08 -4.16 -10.21
C ARG A 65 2.28 -2.82 -9.53
N GLU A 66 1.47 -1.82 -9.88
CA GLU A 66 1.47 -0.56 -9.14
C GLU A 66 1.08 -0.77 -7.66
N PRO A 67 1.70 -0.04 -6.72
CA PRO A 67 2.76 0.97 -6.92
C PRO A 67 4.22 0.45 -7.06
N ALA A 68 4.46 -0.86 -6.99
CA ALA A 68 5.82 -1.43 -6.87
C ALA A 68 6.60 -1.24 -8.16
N ARG A 69 5.89 -1.34 -9.29
CA ARG A 69 6.46 -1.02 -10.60
C ARG A 69 7.09 0.38 -10.59
N THR A 70 6.32 1.40 -10.22
CA THR A 70 6.81 2.80 -10.19
C THR A 70 8.01 2.95 -9.27
N LEU A 71 7.97 2.34 -8.08
CA LEU A 71 9.09 2.34 -7.14
C LEU A 71 10.35 1.75 -7.79
N PHE A 72 10.26 0.53 -8.35
CA PHE A 72 11.42 -0.13 -8.96
C PHE A 72 11.94 0.58 -10.21
N GLN A 73 11.07 1.18 -11.04
CA GLN A 73 11.50 2.01 -12.17
C GLN A 73 12.31 3.20 -11.71
N GLY A 74 11.80 3.96 -10.73
CA GLY A 74 12.51 5.09 -10.17
C GLY A 74 13.84 4.68 -9.51
N CYS A 75 13.90 3.50 -8.90
CA CYS A 75 15.14 2.98 -8.34
C CYS A 75 16.19 2.66 -9.42
N GLY A 76 15.78 2.05 -10.54
CA GLY A 76 16.66 1.82 -11.68
C GLY A 76 17.25 3.12 -12.21
N GLU A 77 16.40 4.14 -12.42
CA GLU A 77 16.83 5.47 -12.88
C GLU A 77 17.76 6.17 -11.87
N ALA A 78 17.49 6.05 -10.57
CA ALA A 78 18.33 6.62 -9.52
C ALA A 78 19.71 5.94 -9.45
N LEU A 79 19.77 4.62 -9.67
CA LEU A 79 21.02 3.86 -9.72
C LEU A 79 21.87 4.21 -10.95
N GLU A 80 21.26 4.59 -12.06
CA GLU A 80 22.00 5.09 -13.24
C GLU A 80 22.58 6.49 -13.02
N ARG A 81 22.02 7.28 -12.09
CA ARG A 81 22.41 8.67 -11.80
C ARG A 81 23.26 8.83 -10.54
N LEU A 82 23.85 7.73 -10.03
CA LEU A 82 24.66 7.72 -8.79
C LEU A 82 25.81 8.73 -8.76
N GLU A 83 26.32 9.17 -9.92
CA GLU A 83 27.36 10.20 -10.01
C GLU A 83 26.90 11.58 -9.52
N TRP A 84 25.59 11.82 -9.48
CA TRP A 84 24.99 13.14 -9.24
C TRP A 84 24.15 13.21 -7.96
N GLU A 85 23.70 12.07 -7.44
CA GLU A 85 22.74 12.04 -6.33
C GLU A 85 22.91 10.80 -5.44
N ASP A 86 22.77 10.99 -4.12
CA ASP A 86 22.80 9.88 -3.17
C ASP A 86 21.53 9.03 -3.34
N PHE A 87 21.71 7.73 -3.61
CA PHE A 87 20.62 6.77 -3.78
C PHE A 87 19.61 6.77 -2.62
N SER A 88 20.06 6.93 -1.37
CA SER A 88 19.16 6.97 -0.19
C SER A 88 18.18 8.15 -0.26
N GLN A 89 18.62 9.29 -0.78
CA GLN A 89 17.79 10.49 -0.93
C GLN A 89 16.79 10.35 -2.08
N SER A 90 17.22 9.71 -3.17
CA SER A 90 16.34 9.37 -4.29
C SER A 90 15.27 8.36 -3.86
N TRP A 91 15.68 7.31 -3.14
CA TRP A 91 14.79 6.30 -2.57
C TRP A 91 13.73 6.93 -1.66
N ARG A 92 14.15 7.80 -0.73
CA ARG A 92 13.22 8.48 0.16
C ARG A 92 12.16 9.28 -0.60
N ARG A 93 12.55 10.04 -1.62
CA ARG A 93 11.61 10.77 -2.49
C ARG A 93 10.64 9.86 -3.22
N LEU A 94 11.12 8.72 -3.73
CA LEU A 94 10.27 7.75 -4.42
C LEU A 94 9.25 7.14 -3.47
N VAL A 95 9.66 6.81 -2.24
CA VAL A 95 8.79 6.27 -1.19
C VAL A 95 7.77 7.31 -0.72
N GLU A 96 8.18 8.56 -0.49
CA GLU A 96 7.29 9.68 -0.14
C GLU A 96 6.26 9.98 -1.24
N GLY A 97 6.60 9.73 -2.50
CA GLY A 97 5.69 9.86 -3.64
C GLY A 97 4.60 8.78 -3.71
N LEU A 98 4.65 7.73 -2.88
CA LEU A 98 3.66 6.66 -2.85
C LEU A 98 2.45 7.03 -1.98
N GLU A 99 1.68 8.04 -2.37
CA GLU A 99 0.52 8.57 -1.61
C GLU A 99 -0.56 7.51 -1.27
N VAL A 100 -0.61 6.41 -2.04
CA VAL A 100 -1.56 5.31 -1.81
C VAL A 100 -1.17 4.43 -0.61
N LEU A 101 0.10 4.47 -0.21
CA LEU A 101 0.57 3.87 1.03
C LEU A 101 0.34 4.85 2.18
N GLY A 102 -0.03 4.33 3.35
CA GLY A 102 -0.05 5.17 4.56
C GLY A 102 1.37 5.60 4.94
N GLU A 103 1.49 6.66 5.75
CA GLU A 103 2.78 7.16 6.24
C GLU A 103 3.59 6.06 6.94
N GLU A 104 2.94 5.28 7.81
CA GLU A 104 3.55 4.11 8.47
C GLU A 104 4.05 3.06 7.46
N ASP A 105 3.27 2.77 6.43
CA ASP A 105 3.63 1.78 5.40
C ASP A 105 4.86 2.24 4.59
N ALA A 106 4.93 3.54 4.29
CA ALA A 106 6.03 4.15 3.57
C ALA A 106 7.30 4.19 4.43
N MET A 107 7.18 4.47 5.73
CA MET A 107 8.31 4.46 6.65
C MET A 107 9.01 3.09 6.73
N CYS A 108 8.27 1.99 6.65
CA CYS A 108 8.85 0.64 6.63
C CYS A 108 9.79 0.41 5.43
N LEU A 109 9.60 1.14 4.32
CA LEU A 109 10.43 1.01 3.12
C LEU A 109 11.74 1.80 3.21
N LEU A 110 11.85 2.81 4.07
CA LEU A 110 13.01 3.70 4.12
C LEU A 110 14.36 2.99 4.35
N PRO A 111 14.48 1.98 5.24
CA PRO A 111 15.75 1.28 5.46
C PRO A 111 16.33 0.58 4.23
N LEU A 112 15.50 0.28 3.21
CA LEU A 112 15.97 -0.33 1.97
C LEU A 112 16.86 0.61 1.16
N GLY A 113 16.61 1.92 1.20
CA GLY A 113 17.42 2.92 0.50
C GLY A 113 18.85 3.02 1.00
N ASP A 114 19.07 2.73 2.29
CA ASP A 114 20.40 2.79 2.92
C ASP A 114 21.21 1.49 2.72
N THR A 115 20.53 0.40 2.35
CA THR A 115 21.11 -0.96 2.34
C THR A 115 21.32 -1.50 0.94
N LEU A 116 20.39 -1.24 0.01
CA LEU A 116 20.48 -1.69 -1.38
C LEU A 116 21.69 -1.07 -2.09
N GLY A 117 22.58 -1.93 -2.58
CA GLY A 117 23.79 -1.53 -3.33
C GLY A 117 24.97 -1.06 -2.47
N ARG A 118 24.80 -0.95 -1.13
CA ARG A 118 25.85 -0.48 -0.20
C ARG A 118 26.34 -1.56 0.75
N CYS A 119 25.46 -2.47 1.15
CA CYS A 119 25.80 -3.58 2.04
C CYS A 119 26.10 -4.86 1.24
N ASP A 120 26.64 -5.87 1.93
CA ASP A 120 26.79 -7.21 1.36
C ASP A 120 25.43 -7.85 1.01
N TRP A 121 25.46 -8.91 0.22
CA TRP A 121 24.25 -9.55 -0.28
C TRP A 121 23.42 -10.19 0.85
N GLU A 122 24.05 -10.70 1.91
CA GLU A 122 23.36 -11.31 3.05
C GLU A 122 22.59 -10.26 3.87
N GLU A 123 23.21 -9.10 4.10
CA GLU A 123 22.60 -7.94 4.76
C GLU A 123 21.42 -7.42 3.95
N GLN A 124 21.60 -7.20 2.65
CA GLN A 124 20.52 -6.74 1.76
C GLN A 124 19.32 -7.70 1.82
N LYS A 125 19.57 -9.01 1.71
CA LYS A 125 18.52 -10.03 1.81
C LYS A 125 17.79 -9.97 3.15
N ARG A 126 18.53 -9.87 4.26
CA ARG A 126 17.94 -9.84 5.61
C ARG A 126 17.06 -8.62 5.81
N VAL A 127 17.50 -7.45 5.34
CA VAL A 127 16.73 -6.20 5.44
C VAL A 127 15.49 -6.26 4.55
N VAL A 128 15.61 -6.73 3.30
CA VAL A 128 14.45 -6.94 2.41
C VAL A 128 13.43 -7.89 3.02
N SER A 129 13.88 -9.00 3.60
CA SER A 129 13.00 -9.98 4.25
C SER A 129 12.29 -9.38 5.47
N GLY A 130 13.01 -8.61 6.28
CA GLY A 130 12.45 -7.89 7.44
C GLY A 130 11.37 -6.89 7.03
N VAL A 131 11.67 -6.02 6.06
CA VAL A 131 10.72 -5.02 5.55
C VAL A 131 9.50 -5.69 4.90
N ARG A 132 9.70 -6.77 4.14
CA ARG A 132 8.59 -7.56 3.58
C ARG A 132 7.71 -8.14 4.68
N HIS A 133 8.31 -8.67 5.75
CA HIS A 133 7.57 -9.22 6.87
C HIS A 133 6.73 -8.14 7.56
N GLU A 134 7.31 -6.97 7.84
CA GLU A 134 6.61 -5.84 8.46
C GLU A 134 5.43 -5.36 7.59
N LEU A 135 5.64 -5.17 6.29
CA LEU A 135 4.56 -4.82 5.35
C LEU A 135 3.48 -5.91 5.29
N SER A 136 3.85 -7.18 5.43
CA SER A 136 2.86 -8.27 5.49
C SER A 136 1.98 -8.20 6.73
N GLN A 137 2.52 -7.76 7.88
CA GLN A 137 1.74 -7.52 9.10
C GLN A 137 0.80 -6.33 8.92
N LEU A 138 1.28 -5.23 8.33
CA LEU A 138 0.45 -4.06 8.01
C LEU A 138 -0.67 -4.41 7.03
N LEU A 139 -0.39 -5.25 6.02
CA LEU A 139 -1.41 -5.78 5.11
C LEU A 139 -2.49 -6.57 5.86
N LEU A 140 -2.11 -7.45 6.79
CA LEU A 140 -3.06 -8.22 7.59
C LEU A 140 -3.94 -7.30 8.46
N GLN A 141 -3.35 -6.28 9.09
CA GLN A 141 -4.08 -5.28 9.87
C GLN A 141 -5.06 -4.48 9.01
N ALA A 142 -4.62 -4.00 7.85
CA ALA A 142 -5.47 -3.26 6.90
C ALA A 142 -6.64 -4.13 6.38
N GLN A 143 -6.39 -5.42 6.12
CA GLN A 143 -7.43 -6.38 5.75
C GLN A 143 -8.44 -6.63 6.89
N GLN A 144 -7.97 -6.74 8.14
CA GLN A 144 -8.85 -6.89 9.30
C GLN A 144 -9.72 -5.66 9.49
N LEU A 145 -9.16 -4.45 9.36
CA LEU A 145 -9.91 -3.19 9.43
C LEU A 145 -10.98 -3.11 8.33
N ARG A 146 -10.65 -3.55 7.11
CA ARG A 146 -11.63 -3.59 6.01
C ARG A 146 -12.77 -4.56 6.28
N ARG A 147 -12.46 -5.73 6.87
CA ARG A 147 -13.47 -6.73 7.26
C ARG A 147 -14.34 -6.25 8.43
N SER A 148 -13.80 -5.51 9.40
CA SER A 148 -14.58 -4.97 10.51
C SER A 148 -15.51 -3.85 10.03
N GLN A 149 -15.03 -2.93 9.20
CA GLN A 149 -15.85 -1.87 8.61
C GLN A 149 -17.01 -2.45 7.77
N GLY A 150 -16.76 -3.47 6.94
CA GLY A 150 -17.82 -4.12 6.16
C GLY A 150 -18.96 -4.67 7.04
N ARG A 151 -18.63 -5.26 8.19
CA ARG A 151 -19.64 -5.75 9.16
C ARG A 151 -20.43 -4.60 9.81
N VAL A 152 -19.77 -3.49 10.14
CA VAL A 152 -20.42 -2.32 10.74
C VAL A 152 -21.38 -1.66 9.74
N TYR A 153 -20.99 -1.50 8.47
CA TYR A 153 -21.90 -0.99 7.43
C TYR A 153 -23.11 -1.90 7.20
N GLN A 154 -22.92 -3.22 7.23
CA GLN A 154 -24.04 -4.16 7.15
C GLN A 154 -24.99 -4.03 8.36
N ALA A 155 -24.46 -3.92 9.57
CA ALA A 155 -25.25 -3.76 10.79
C ALA A 155 -26.00 -2.41 10.85
N LEU A 156 -25.36 -1.32 10.40
CA LEU A 156 -25.99 0.00 10.29
C LEU A 156 -27.03 0.05 9.17
N GLY A 157 -26.80 -0.63 8.04
CA GLY A 157 -27.77 -0.74 6.96
C GLY A 157 -29.02 -1.52 7.37
N LEU A 158 -28.85 -2.63 8.10
CA LEU A 158 -29.98 -3.41 8.64
C LEU A 158 -30.75 -2.61 9.70
N SER A 159 -30.05 -2.01 10.65
CA SER A 159 -30.67 -1.23 11.74
C SER A 159 -31.35 0.04 11.22
N GLY A 160 -30.71 0.74 10.28
CA GLY A 160 -31.25 1.93 9.63
C GLY A 160 -32.46 1.58 8.76
N GLY A 161 -32.40 0.49 7.99
CA GLY A 161 -33.53 -0.01 7.21
C GLY A 161 -34.72 -0.39 8.09
N ALA A 162 -34.48 -1.12 9.18
CA ALA A 162 -35.52 -1.47 10.15
C ALA A 162 -36.15 -0.23 10.81
N PHE A 163 -35.34 0.77 11.18
CA PHE A 163 -35.83 2.03 11.72
C PHE A 163 -36.73 2.79 10.72
N PHE A 164 -36.35 2.83 9.44
CA PHE A 164 -37.18 3.45 8.40
C PHE A 164 -38.50 2.70 8.18
N VAL A 165 -38.50 1.36 8.23
CA VAL A 165 -39.72 0.55 8.14
C VAL A 165 -40.66 0.85 9.30
N ILE A 166 -40.14 0.97 10.53
CA ILE A 166 -40.94 1.33 11.72
C ILE A 166 -41.48 2.75 11.62
N LEU A 167 -40.73 3.69 11.03
CA LEU A 167 -41.16 5.08 10.86
C LEU A 167 -42.19 5.27 9.72
N LEU A 168 -42.23 4.35 8.76
CA LEU A 168 -43.17 4.33 7.62
C LEU A 168 -44.46 3.56 7.92
N LEU A 169 -44.45 2.73 8.95
CA LEU A 169 -45.63 2.15 9.60
C LEU A 169 -46.30 3.20 10.50
#